data_AF-B8BMD0-F1
#
_entry.id   AF-B8BMD0-F1
#
_cell.length_a   1.000
_cell.length_b   1.000
_cell.length_c   1.000
_cell.angle_alpha   90.00
_cell.angle_beta   90.00
_cell.angle_gamma   90.00
#
_symmetry.space_group_name_H-M   'P 1'
#
loop_
_entity.id
_entity.type
_entity.pdbx_description
1 polymer ?
#
loop_
_entity_poly.entity_id
_entity_poly.type
_entity_poly.pdbx_seq_one_letter_code
_entity_poly.pdbx_strand_id
1 'polypeptide(L)'
;MVMVKNVGGAGDVVKLTVKGTKRVKWTPLQRSWGQLWKTEANLTGESLTFRVMTGDHRKATSWRVAPRDWTYDNTYQAKKNF
;
A
#
# COMPACT_ATOMS: atom_id res chain seq x y z
N MET A 1 5.04 -8.47 3.30
CA MET A 1 5.28 -7.92 1.95
C MET A 1 3.96 -7.38 1.40
N VAL A 2 3.98 -6.36 0.55
CA VAL A 2 2.78 -5.84 -0.14
C VAL A 2 2.97 -6.01 -1.64
N MET A 3 2.05 -6.71 -2.28
CA MET A 3 2.02 -6.83 -3.73
C MET A 3 1.09 -5.77 -4.30
N VAL A 4 1.58 -4.99 -5.27
CA VAL A 4 0.77 -3.96 -5.95
C VAL A 4 0.52 -4.40 -7.38
N LYS A 5 -0.73 -4.73 -7.72
CA LYS A 5 -1.13 -5.04 -9.09
C LYS A 5 -1.85 -3.83 -9.69
N ASN A 6 -1.26 -3.21 -10.72
CA ASN A 6 -1.91 -2.18 -11.53
C ASN A 6 -2.57 -2.86 -12.73
N VAL A 7 -3.86 -2.59 -12.96
CA VAL A 7 -4.62 -3.11 -14.11
C VAL A 7 -5.27 -1.91 -14.84
N GLY A 8 -4.46 -0.95 -15.29
CA GLY A 8 -4.95 0.21 -16.02
C GLY A 8 -3.92 1.34 -16.21
N GLY A 9 -3.32 1.37 -17.41
CA GLY A 9 -3.02 2.58 -18.22
C GLY A 9 -2.16 3.74 -17.71
N ALA A 10 -1.84 3.89 -16.42
CA ALA A 10 -1.20 5.10 -15.88
C ALA A 10 0.34 5.03 -15.73
N GLY A 11 0.97 3.97 -16.22
CA GLY A 11 2.42 3.75 -16.10
C GLY A 11 2.86 3.16 -14.75
N ASP A 12 4.17 3.00 -14.58
CA ASP A 12 4.76 2.33 -13.42
C ASP A 12 4.47 3.06 -12.10
N VAL A 13 4.29 2.28 -11.02
CA VAL A 13 4.21 2.82 -9.66
C VAL A 13 5.59 3.34 -9.26
N VAL A 14 5.67 4.65 -9.03
CA VAL A 14 6.92 5.33 -8.63
C VAL A 14 7.02 5.55 -7.12
N LYS A 15 5.88 5.58 -6.40
CA LYS A 15 5.88 5.71 -4.94
C LYS A 15 4.70 4.97 -4.32
N LEU A 16 4.98 4.22 -3.26
CA LEU A 16 3.98 3.59 -2.41
C LEU A 16 4.19 4.02 -0.95
N THR A 17 3.11 4.39 -0.27
CA THR A 17 3.12 4.76 1.14
C THR A 17 2.00 4.06 1.88
N VAL A 18 2.22 3.72 3.16
CA VAL A 18 1.22 3.16 4.07
C VAL A 18 1.00 4.10 5.25
N LYS A 19 -0.23 4.15 5.74
CA LYS A 19 -0.61 4.85 6.97
C LYS A 19 -1.51 3.95 7.79
N GLY A 20 -1.27 3.88 9.08
CA GLY A 20 -2.15 3.24 10.05
C GLY A 20 -3.19 4.21 10.59
N THR A 21 -4.19 3.68 11.28
CA THR A 21 -5.27 4.48 11.87
C THR A 21 -4.81 5.43 12.98
N LYS A 22 -3.71 5.14 13.68
CA LYS A 22 -3.28 5.87 14.88
C LYS A 22 -1.78 6.19 14.92
N ARG A 23 -0.89 5.20 15.00
CA ARG A 23 0.54 5.43 15.29
C ARG A 23 1.36 5.52 14.02
N VAL A 24 1.05 4.68 13.04
CA VAL A 24 1.80 4.64 11.77
C VAL A 24 1.40 5.85 10.92
N LYS A 25 2.29 6.83 10.82
CA LYS A 25 2.16 7.97 9.89
C LYS A 25 2.34 7.50 8.45
N TRP A 26 2.23 8.41 7.48
CA TRP A 26 2.56 8.08 6.09
C TRP A 26 4.02 7.64 5.96
N THR A 27 4.23 6.34 5.86
CA THR A 27 5.53 5.69 5.80
C THR A 27 5.76 5.19 4.37
N PRO A 28 6.91 5.50 3.75
CA PRO A 28 7.23 4.96 2.43
C PRO A 28 7.48 3.45 2.50
N LEU A 29 7.02 2.75 1.47
CA LEU A 29 7.46 1.38 1.19
C LEU A 29 8.60 1.43 0.20
N GLN A 30 9.53 0.49 0.35
CA GLN A 30 10.65 0.28 -0.56
C GLN A 30 10.31 -0.82 -1.56
N ARG A 31 10.63 -0.59 -2.83
CA ARG A 31 10.49 -1.59 -3.88
C ARG A 31 11.58 -2.64 -3.69
N SER A 32 11.19 -3.90 -3.50
CA SER A 32 12.15 -5.00 -3.32
C SER A 32 12.46 -5.69 -4.64
N TRP A 33 11.45 -6.00 -5.46
CA TRP A 33 11.62 -6.63 -6.77
C TRP A 33 10.34 -6.53 -7.60
N GLY A 34 10.42 -6.16 -8.88
CA GLY A 34 9.23 -6.09 -9.75
C GLY A 34 8.12 -5.23 -9.13
N GLN A 35 6.97 -5.82 -8.83
CA GLN A 35 5.80 -5.15 -8.21
C GLN A 35 5.71 -5.32 -6.68
N LEU A 36 6.79 -5.79 -6.05
CA LEU A 36 6.84 -6.10 -4.62
C LEU A 36 7.39 -4.92 -3.83
N TRP A 37 6.67 -4.58 -2.78
CA TRP A 37 7.00 -3.47 -1.89
C TRP A 37 7.04 -3.95 -0.43
N LYS A 38 8.00 -3.45 0.34
CA LYS A 38 8.19 -3.80 1.75
C LYS A 38 8.45 -2.58 2.62
N THR A 39 8.20 -2.71 3.92
CA THR A 39 8.58 -1.74 4.94
C THR A 39 8.96 -2.50 6.21
N GLU A 40 9.86 -1.92 7.00
CA GLU A 40 10.27 -2.43 8.30
C GLU A 40 9.47 -1.80 9.44
N ALA A 41 8.56 -0.86 9.13
CA ALA A 41 7.69 -0.27 10.13
C ALA A 41 6.74 -1.32 10.74
N ASN A 42 6.54 -1.25 12.06
CA ASN A 42 5.55 -2.09 12.73
C ASN A 42 4.12 -1.60 12.41
N LEU A 43 3.43 -2.36 11.57
CA LEU A 43 2.07 -2.06 11.09
C LEU A 43 0.96 -2.77 11.89
N THR A 44 1.33 -3.58 12.89
CA THR A 44 0.39 -4.46 13.59
C THR A 44 -0.59 -3.68 14.47
N GLY A 45 -1.80 -4.21 14.61
CA GLY A 45 -2.84 -3.64 15.46
C GLY A 45 -3.46 -2.34 14.94
N GLU A 46 -3.26 -2.02 13.65
CA GLU A 46 -3.82 -0.85 12.97
C GLU A 46 -4.46 -1.24 11.64
N SER A 47 -5.57 -0.59 11.29
CA SER A 47 -6.10 -0.71 9.94
C SER A 47 -5.25 0.11 8.97
N LEU A 48 -4.91 -0.47 7.82
CA LEU A 48 -3.89 0.06 6.92
C LEU A 48 -4.53 0.74 5.71
N THR A 49 -4.07 1.95 5.44
CA THR A 49 -4.40 2.74 4.25
C THR A 49 -3.17 2.83 3.38
N PHE A 50 -3.33 2.62 2.07
CA PHE A 50 -2.24 2.70 1.11
C PHE A 50 -2.46 3.85 0.15
N ARG A 51 -1.38 4.52 -0.23
CA ARG A 51 -1.39 5.54 -1.27
C ARG A 51 -0.30 5.23 -2.28
N VAL A 52 -0.73 5.13 -3.53
CA VAL A 52 0.11 4.85 -4.70
C VAL A 52 0.22 6.13 -5.52
N MET A 53 1.41 6.36 -6.08
CA MET A 53 1.69 7.38 -7.08
C MET A 53 2.26 6.70 -8.34
N THR A 54 1.74 7.10 -9.49
CA THR A 54 2.18 6.67 -10.82
C THR A 54 3.14 7.70 -11.43
N GLY A 55 3.88 7.31 -12.49
CA GLY A 55 4.89 8.16 -13.13
C GLY A 55 4.36 9.49 -13.69
N ASP A 56 3.06 9.55 -14.01
CA ASP A 56 2.34 10.79 -14.37
C ASP A 56 1.97 11.69 -13.17
N HIS A 57 2.53 11.39 -11.99
CA HIS A 57 2.32 12.08 -10.71
C HIS A 57 0.90 11.99 -10.13
N ARG A 58 0.00 11.20 -10.73
CA ARG A 58 -1.32 10.95 -10.15
C ARG A 58 -1.19 10.11 -8.89
N LYS A 59 -2.05 10.39 -7.92
CA LYS A 59 -2.14 9.67 -6.64
C LYS A 59 -3.53 9.10 -6.49
N ALA A 60 -3.64 7.86 -6.02
CA ALA A 60 -4.88 7.40 -5.41
C ALA A 60 -4.61 6.72 -4.07
N THR A 61 -5.62 6.79 -3.21
CA THR A 61 -5.54 6.36 -1.82
C THR A 61 -6.62 5.31 -1.58
N SER A 62 -6.19 4.11 -1.21
CA SER A 62 -7.05 3.00 -0.83
C SER A 62 -7.12 2.95 0.68
N TRP A 63 -8.28 3.32 1.22
CA TRP A 63 -8.52 3.44 2.66
C TRP A 63 -8.87 2.09 3.28
N ARG A 64 -8.28 1.82 4.46
CA ARG A 64 -8.61 0.66 5.31
C ARG A 64 -8.60 -0.69 4.55
N VAL A 65 -7.59 -0.88 3.71
CA VAL A 65 -7.41 -2.10 2.90
C VAL A 65 -7.22 -3.32 3.79
N ALA A 66 -6.39 -3.20 4.82
CA ALA A 66 -6.24 -4.21 5.85
C ALA A 66 -7.02 -3.77 7.11
N PRO A 67 -7.86 -4.63 7.72
CA PRO A 67 -8.53 -4.34 8.98
C PRO A 67 -7.52 -4.37 10.15
N ARG A 68 -7.95 -4.09 11.38
CA ARG A 68 -7.02 -3.94 12.53
C ARG A 68 -6.35 -5.24 12.96
N ASP A 69 -7.06 -6.34 12.74
CA ASP A 69 -6.75 -7.74 13.03
C ASP A 69 -6.12 -8.45 11.83
N TRP A 70 -5.55 -7.69 10.89
CA TRP A 70 -4.84 -8.28 9.77
C TRP A 70 -3.65 -9.12 10.25
N THR A 71 -3.33 -10.18 9.50
CA THR A 71 -2.24 -11.09 9.81
C THR A 71 -1.31 -11.24 8.60
N TYR A 72 -0.09 -11.70 8.88
CA TYR A 72 0.87 -12.05 7.84
C TYR A 72 0.33 -13.19 6.96
N ASP A 73 0.91 -13.31 5.77
CA ASP A 73 0.58 -14.35 4.78
C ASP A 73 -0.86 -14.34 4.23
N ASN A 74 -1.62 -13.29 4.55
CA ASN A 74 -2.93 -13.03 3.97
C ASN A 74 -2.88 -11.95 2.89
N THR A 75 -3.79 -12.07 1.92
CA THR A 75 -3.96 -11.10 0.85
C THR A 75 -5.14 -10.18 1.15
N TYR A 76 -4.88 -8.88 1.19
CA TYR A 76 -5.90 -7.84 1.37
C TYR A 76 -6.03 -7.01 0.10
N GLN A 77 -7.26 -6.82 -0.38
CA GLN A 77 -7.54 -6.09 -1.62
C GLN A 77 -8.35 -4.83 -1.34
N ALA A 78 -7.98 -3.74 -1.99
CA ALA A 78 -8.75 -2.51 -1.94
C ALA A 78 -10.04 -2.67 -2.77
N LYS A 79 -11.16 -2.13 -2.28
CA LYS A 79 -12.43 -2.13 -3.03
C LYS A 79 -12.40 -1.30 -4.31
N LYS A 80 -11.50 -0.33 -4.40
CA LYS A 80 -11.34 0.55 -5.57
C LYS A 80 -9.93 0.39 -6.11
N ASN A 81 -9.86 0.01 -7.38
CA ASN A 81 -8.62 -0.05 -8.15
C ASN A 81 -8.39 1.31 -8.85
N PHE A 82 -7.14 1.53 -9.26
CA PHE A 82 -6.75 2.61 -10.16
C PHE A 82 -7.26 2.32 -11.57
#